data_AF-K1RA33-F1
#
_entry.id   AF-K1RA33-F1
#
_cell.length_a   1.000
_cell.length_b   1.000
_cell.length_c   1.000
_cell.angle_alpha   90.00
_cell.angle_beta   90.00
_cell.angle_gamma   90.00
#
_symmetry.space_group_name_H-M   'P 1'
#
loop_
_entity.id
_entity.type
_entity.pdbx_description
1 polymer ?
#
loop_
_entity_poly.entity_id
_entity_poly.type
_entity_poly.pdbx_seq_one_letter_code
_entity_poly.pdbx_strand_id
1 'polypeptide(L)'
;TAFYFAVMAVKENFRNYVGRAGTPGTPRGTMAILGNGPSLAAELPELLRDPGDRDFMAVNYFALDERFTLLRPSYYVLSDPMFFRDSPLRDRVAELYRVMNERVAWPMALYVQYYNPERFDYRAALPNPLIRIVPFHTTLFRGFRSLEFRLFRRGLGSANFGTVVQVGEYIALLLGYLRVELYGVDHTLLEGLCVDGRNRLCRADRHYYDDGTAREP
;
A
#
# COMPACT_ATOMS: atom_id res chain seq x y z
N THR A 1 -4.32 5.74 -26.51
CA THR A 1 -4.24 4.28 -26.78
C THR A 1 -2.84 3.82 -27.21
N ALA A 2 -2.32 4.13 -28.40
CA ALA A 2 -1.01 3.61 -28.85
C ALA A 2 0.16 3.96 -27.91
N PHE A 3 0.19 5.20 -27.40
CA PHE A 3 1.19 5.65 -26.43
C PHE A 3 1.24 4.78 -25.16
N TYR A 4 0.08 4.38 -24.63
CA TYR A 4 0.02 3.48 -23.47
C TYR A 4 0.70 2.15 -23.76
N PHE A 5 0.42 1.54 -24.91
CA PHE A 5 1.02 0.26 -25.26
C PHE A 5 2.54 0.38 -25.45
N ALA A 6 3.02 1.50 -26.02
CA ALA A 6 4.44 1.78 -26.12
C ALA A 6 5.09 1.93 -24.73
N VAL A 7 4.47 2.69 -23.81
CA VAL A 7 4.95 2.83 -22.44
C VAL A 7 4.98 1.48 -21.72
N MET A 8 3.90 0.69 -21.83
CA MET A 8 3.83 -0.64 -21.20
C MET A 8 4.88 -1.61 -21.75
N ALA A 9 5.27 -1.49 -23.03
CA ALA A 9 6.31 -2.32 -23.63
C ALA A 9 7.73 -1.94 -23.19
N VAL A 10 7.97 -0.66 -22.88
CA VAL A 10 9.31 -0.13 -22.56
C VAL A 10 9.57 -0.02 -21.07
N LYS A 11 8.56 0.40 -20.29
CA LYS A 11 8.68 0.69 -18.85
C LYS A 11 8.06 -0.39 -17.96
N GLU A 12 7.15 -1.17 -18.50
CA GLU A 12 6.42 -2.23 -17.79
C GLU A 12 6.68 -3.56 -18.51
N ASN A 13 5.71 -4.48 -18.61
CA ASN A 13 5.84 -5.70 -19.44
C ASN A 13 4.53 -6.47 -19.75
N PHE A 14 3.36 -5.86 -19.50
CA PHE A 14 2.04 -6.51 -19.69
C PHE A 14 1.83 -7.83 -18.92
N ARG A 15 2.51 -8.04 -17.81
CA ARG A 15 2.36 -9.25 -17.00
C ARG A 15 1.42 -8.98 -15.81
N ASN A 16 0.35 -9.77 -15.71
CA ASN A 16 -0.50 -9.76 -14.52
C ASN A 16 0.20 -10.42 -13.33
N TYR A 17 1.01 -9.66 -12.61
CA TYR A 17 1.73 -10.15 -11.43
C TYR A 17 0.79 -10.45 -10.27
N VAL A 18 -0.17 -9.57 -9.99
CA VAL A 18 -1.13 -9.73 -8.88
C VAL A 18 -1.96 -11.01 -9.05
N GLY A 19 -2.57 -11.19 -10.22
CA GLY A 19 -3.36 -12.39 -10.50
C GLY A 19 -2.54 -13.69 -10.55
N ARG A 20 -1.27 -13.62 -10.98
CA ARG A 20 -0.36 -14.79 -10.94
C ARG A 20 0.13 -15.12 -9.54
N ALA A 21 0.28 -14.10 -8.70
CA ALA A 21 0.65 -14.28 -7.32
C ALA A 21 -0.49 -14.95 -6.54
N GLY A 22 -1.74 -14.58 -6.79
CA GLY A 22 -2.89 -15.12 -6.07
C GLY A 22 -2.80 -14.84 -4.57
N THR A 23 -3.58 -15.57 -3.79
CA THR A 23 -3.75 -15.37 -2.34
C THR A 23 -2.67 -16.16 -1.57
N PRO A 24 -2.02 -15.58 -0.54
CA PRO A 24 -1.22 -16.35 0.40
C PRO A 24 -2.13 -17.30 1.19
N GLY A 25 -2.08 -18.59 0.88
CA GLY A 25 -2.94 -19.59 1.51
C GLY A 25 -4.41 -19.50 1.07
N THR A 26 -5.30 -20.04 1.91
CA THR A 26 -6.75 -20.05 1.65
C THR A 26 -7.33 -18.66 1.94
N PRO A 27 -7.92 -17.98 0.94
CA PRO A 27 -8.46 -16.64 1.14
C PRO A 27 -9.71 -16.68 2.03
N ARG A 28 -9.81 -15.68 2.88
CA ARG A 28 -10.99 -15.37 3.69
C ARG A 28 -12.05 -14.66 2.84
N GLY A 29 -13.29 -14.59 3.33
CA GLY A 29 -14.39 -13.93 2.62
C GLY A 29 -14.25 -12.40 2.53
N THR A 30 -13.46 -11.79 3.41
CA THR A 30 -13.32 -10.32 3.52
C THR A 30 -11.86 -9.88 3.51
N MET A 31 -11.56 -8.82 2.77
CA MET A 31 -10.29 -8.08 2.87
C MET A 31 -10.47 -6.86 3.78
N ALA A 32 -9.74 -6.80 4.89
CA ALA A 32 -9.62 -5.63 5.74
C ALA A 32 -8.36 -4.84 5.38
N ILE A 33 -8.53 -3.66 4.80
CA ILE A 33 -7.41 -2.77 4.44
C ILE A 33 -7.20 -1.77 5.57
N LEU A 34 -6.01 -1.82 6.14
CA LEU A 34 -5.56 -0.96 7.22
C LEU A 34 -4.82 0.22 6.60
N GLY A 35 -5.48 1.38 6.58
CA GLY A 35 -4.84 2.66 6.31
C GLY A 35 -3.92 3.08 7.45
N ASN A 36 -3.66 4.38 7.57
CA ASN A 36 -2.84 4.93 8.67
C ASN A 36 -3.47 6.19 9.28
N GLY A 37 -4.76 6.41 9.06
CA GLY A 37 -5.49 7.51 9.66
C GLY A 37 -5.77 7.29 11.15
N PRO A 38 -6.00 8.38 11.92
CA PRO A 38 -6.18 8.32 13.37
C PRO A 38 -7.26 7.37 13.89
N SER A 39 -8.35 7.13 13.17
CA SER A 39 -9.42 6.23 13.63
C SER A 39 -8.95 4.79 13.85
N LEU A 40 -7.88 4.38 13.16
CA LEU A 40 -7.32 3.05 13.27
C LEU A 40 -6.91 2.69 14.71
N ALA A 41 -6.52 3.68 15.50
CA ALA A 41 -6.13 3.48 16.90
C ALA A 41 -7.29 2.88 17.73
N ALA A 42 -8.53 3.27 17.44
CA ALA A 42 -9.72 2.76 18.12
C ALA A 42 -10.22 1.44 17.51
N GLU A 43 -9.95 1.20 16.22
CA GLU A 43 -10.42 0.02 15.48
C GLU A 43 -9.53 -1.22 15.72
N LEU A 44 -8.22 -1.03 15.90
CA LEU A 44 -7.25 -2.13 16.05
C LEU A 44 -7.53 -3.07 17.24
N PRO A 45 -7.89 -2.59 18.45
CA PRO A 45 -8.20 -3.48 19.56
C PRO A 45 -9.33 -4.47 19.26
N GLU A 46 -10.37 -4.02 18.55
CA GLU A 46 -11.51 -4.87 18.17
C GLU A 46 -11.10 -5.90 17.10
N LEU A 47 -10.32 -5.47 16.09
CA LEU A 47 -9.80 -6.37 15.05
C LEU A 47 -8.88 -7.46 15.63
N LEU A 48 -8.11 -7.12 16.66
CA LEU A 48 -7.25 -8.07 17.36
C LEU A 48 -8.06 -9.05 18.22
N ARG A 49 -9.14 -8.57 18.85
CA ARG A 49 -10.01 -9.39 19.70
C ARG A 49 -10.80 -10.40 18.88
N ASP A 50 -11.31 -10.00 17.72
CA ASP A 50 -12.06 -10.86 16.82
C ASP A 50 -11.74 -10.53 15.35
N PRO A 51 -10.74 -11.20 14.76
CA PRO A 51 -10.41 -10.99 13.35
C PRO A 51 -11.55 -11.47 12.43
N GLY A 52 -12.42 -12.37 12.89
CA GLY A 52 -13.47 -12.98 12.08
C GLY A 52 -12.93 -13.67 10.82
N ASP A 53 -13.72 -13.66 9.75
CA ASP A 53 -13.34 -14.18 8.44
C ASP A 53 -12.69 -13.09 7.56
N ARG A 54 -11.62 -12.49 8.08
CA ARG A 54 -10.87 -11.41 7.41
C ARG A 54 -9.44 -11.80 7.12
N ASP A 55 -9.00 -11.44 5.93
CA ASP A 55 -7.58 -11.23 5.64
C ASP A 55 -7.22 -9.77 5.86
N PHE A 56 -5.99 -9.50 6.28
CA PHE A 56 -5.52 -8.14 6.53
C PHE A 56 -4.52 -7.68 5.47
N MET A 57 -4.72 -6.46 4.98
CA MET A 57 -3.79 -5.74 4.13
C MET A 57 -3.31 -4.47 4.86
N ALA A 58 -2.01 -4.39 5.12
CA ALA A 58 -1.40 -3.23 5.74
C ALA A 58 -0.68 -2.36 4.71
N VAL A 59 -0.54 -1.06 5.00
CA VAL A 59 0.13 -0.11 4.09
C VAL A 59 1.12 0.79 4.84
N ASN A 60 2.05 1.38 4.09
CA ASN A 60 3.04 2.35 4.56
C ASN A 60 3.88 1.82 5.74
N TYR A 61 3.91 2.54 6.87
CA TYR A 61 4.73 2.25 8.04
C TYR A 61 4.05 1.37 9.09
N PHE A 62 2.89 0.77 8.78
CA PHE A 62 2.15 -0.06 9.73
C PHE A 62 2.99 -1.16 10.38
N ALA A 63 3.96 -1.74 9.66
CA ALA A 63 4.84 -2.79 10.20
C ALA A 63 5.74 -2.33 11.37
N LEU A 64 5.92 -1.01 11.57
CA LEU A 64 6.64 -0.48 12.72
C LEU A 64 5.84 -0.58 14.02
N ASP A 65 4.52 -0.70 13.93
CA ASP A 65 3.63 -0.87 15.08
C ASP A 65 3.74 -2.29 15.66
N GLU A 66 3.70 -2.43 16.99
CA GLU A 66 3.75 -3.73 17.67
C GLU A 66 2.58 -4.65 17.28
N ARG A 67 1.42 -4.07 16.96
CA ARG A 67 0.21 -4.79 16.56
C ARG A 67 0.37 -5.45 15.19
N PHE A 68 1.40 -5.09 14.41
CA PHE A 68 1.71 -5.75 13.13
C PHE A 68 1.89 -7.25 13.29
N THR A 69 2.68 -7.68 14.27
CA THR A 69 2.95 -9.10 14.51
C THR A 69 1.78 -9.85 15.13
N LEU A 70 0.85 -9.12 15.75
CA LEU A 70 -0.36 -9.69 16.34
C LEU A 70 -1.41 -9.94 15.27
N LEU A 71 -1.65 -8.98 14.37
CA LEU A 71 -2.60 -9.12 13.25
C LEU A 71 -2.11 -10.03 12.14
N ARG A 72 -0.78 -10.11 11.96
CA ARG A 72 -0.13 -10.90 10.90
C ARG A 72 -0.72 -10.65 9.50
N PRO A 73 -0.66 -9.42 8.95
CA PRO A 73 -1.20 -9.14 7.63
C PRO A 73 -0.61 -10.05 6.55
N SER A 74 -1.47 -10.78 5.83
CA SER A 74 -1.06 -11.61 4.68
C SER A 74 -0.68 -10.75 3.47
N TYR A 75 -1.16 -9.51 3.43
CA TYR A 75 -0.94 -8.58 2.32
C TYR A 75 -0.33 -7.27 2.83
N TYR A 76 0.59 -6.71 2.06
CA TYR A 76 1.24 -5.43 2.39
C TYR A 76 1.44 -4.60 1.14
N VAL A 77 1.17 -3.29 1.15
CA VAL A 77 1.33 -2.42 -0.03
C VAL A 77 2.27 -1.26 0.26
N LEU A 78 3.30 -1.11 -0.59
CA LEU A 78 4.17 0.05 -0.63
C LEU A 78 4.11 0.66 -2.04
N SER A 79 3.46 1.81 -2.17
CA SER A 79 3.29 2.48 -3.46
C SER A 79 3.91 3.88 -3.53
N ASP A 80 4.31 4.49 -2.42
CA ASP A 80 4.93 5.82 -2.47
C ASP A 80 6.38 5.74 -3.02
N PRO A 81 6.82 6.66 -3.91
CA PRO A 81 8.21 6.78 -4.32
C PRO A 81 9.25 6.74 -3.19
N MET A 82 8.92 7.24 -2.00
CA MET A 82 9.81 7.25 -0.83
C MET A 82 10.34 5.86 -0.47
N PHE A 83 9.60 4.79 -0.77
CA PHE A 83 9.97 3.43 -0.40
C PHE A 83 11.04 2.83 -1.33
N PHE A 84 11.28 3.46 -2.48
CA PHE A 84 12.16 2.88 -3.51
C PHE A 84 13.02 3.92 -4.23
N ARG A 85 13.01 5.16 -3.74
CA ARG A 85 13.87 6.27 -4.17
C ARG A 85 14.56 6.88 -2.98
N ASP A 86 15.67 7.57 -3.23
CA ASP A 86 16.31 8.36 -2.18
C ASP A 86 15.36 9.47 -1.68
N SER A 87 15.26 9.62 -0.37
CA SER A 87 14.39 10.62 0.27
C SER A 87 14.91 10.97 1.66
N PRO A 88 14.49 12.11 2.25
CA PRO A 88 14.83 12.45 3.63
C PRO A 88 14.38 11.41 4.66
N LEU A 89 13.44 10.54 4.29
CA LEU A 89 12.88 9.48 5.15
C LEU A 89 13.57 8.13 4.95
N ARG A 90 14.71 8.09 4.24
CA ARG A 90 15.47 6.87 3.93
C ARG A 90 15.78 6.03 5.17
N ASP A 91 16.16 6.65 6.28
CA ASP A 91 16.47 5.91 7.52
C ASP A 91 15.21 5.23 8.09
N ARG A 92 14.06 5.90 8.05
CA ARG A 92 12.77 5.33 8.47
C ARG A 92 12.32 4.18 7.55
N VAL A 93 12.59 4.29 6.25
CA VAL A 93 12.32 3.23 5.27
C VAL A 93 13.26 2.04 5.47
N ALA A 94 14.54 2.28 5.75
CA ALA A 94 15.50 1.23 6.07
C ALA A 94 15.08 0.47 7.34
N GLU A 95 14.61 1.20 8.36
CA GLU A 95 14.05 0.63 9.58
C GLU A 95 12.80 -0.22 9.30
N LEU A 96 11.88 0.27 8.47
CA LEU A 96 10.72 -0.50 8.02
C LEU A 96 11.13 -1.84 7.41
N TYR A 97 12.09 -1.85 6.48
CA TYR A 97 12.57 -3.08 5.86
C TYR A 97 13.28 -4.01 6.85
N ARG A 98 14.08 -3.47 7.77
CA ARG A 98 14.71 -4.24 8.84
C ARG A 98 13.65 -4.93 9.71
N VAL A 99 12.66 -4.18 10.18
CA VAL A 99 11.56 -4.69 11.01
C VAL A 99 10.76 -5.76 10.27
N MET A 100 10.43 -5.56 8.99
CA MET A 100 9.73 -6.56 8.19
C MET A 100 10.55 -7.85 8.06
N ASN A 101 11.86 -7.75 7.80
CA ASN A 101 12.73 -8.94 7.72
C ASN A 101 12.75 -9.73 9.02
N GLU A 102 12.86 -9.04 10.17
CA GLU A 102 12.97 -9.66 11.48
C GLU A 102 11.65 -10.24 12.00
N ARG A 103 10.55 -9.51 11.81
CA ARG A 103 9.28 -9.80 12.48
C ARG A 103 8.32 -10.65 11.66
N VAL A 104 8.43 -10.67 10.33
CA VAL A 104 7.54 -11.47 9.48
C VAL A 104 7.91 -12.94 9.57
N ALA A 105 7.05 -13.70 10.24
CA ALA A 105 7.17 -15.15 10.46
C ALA A 105 6.02 -15.94 9.79
N TRP A 106 5.29 -15.33 8.87
CA TRP A 106 4.19 -15.94 8.12
C TRP A 106 4.30 -15.58 6.62
N PRO A 107 3.70 -16.36 5.71
CA PRO A 107 3.66 -16.00 4.30
C PRO A 107 2.97 -14.66 4.09
N MET A 108 3.69 -13.71 3.50
CA MET A 108 3.17 -12.37 3.23
C MET A 108 3.47 -11.95 1.79
N ALA A 109 2.47 -11.41 1.10
CA ALA A 109 2.64 -10.79 -0.22
C ALA A 109 2.85 -9.28 -0.06
N LEU A 110 4.04 -8.80 -0.45
CA LEU A 110 4.38 -7.39 -0.49
C LEU A 110 4.21 -6.86 -1.92
N TYR A 111 3.24 -5.96 -2.11
CA TYR A 111 2.96 -5.32 -3.38
C TYR A 111 3.75 -4.02 -3.53
N VAL A 112 4.48 -3.91 -4.63
CA VAL A 112 5.35 -2.77 -4.95
C VAL A 112 5.17 -2.32 -6.39
N GLN A 113 5.53 -1.07 -6.70
CA GLN A 113 5.50 -0.61 -8.08
C GLN A 113 6.48 -1.40 -8.95
N TYR A 114 6.04 -1.88 -10.11
CA TYR A 114 6.92 -2.49 -11.09
C TYR A 114 7.88 -1.47 -11.69
N TYR A 115 7.34 -0.35 -12.19
CA TYR A 115 8.18 0.69 -12.76
C TYR A 115 8.90 1.45 -11.65
N ASN A 116 10.18 1.14 -11.51
CA ASN A 116 11.09 1.86 -10.63
C ASN A 116 12.32 2.37 -11.41
N PRO A 117 12.42 3.68 -11.67
CA PRO A 117 13.52 4.23 -12.45
C PRO A 117 14.89 4.13 -11.77
N GLU A 118 14.94 4.10 -10.44
CA GLU A 118 16.18 4.00 -9.65
C GLU A 118 16.66 2.55 -9.48
N ARG A 119 15.91 1.58 -10.03
CA ARG A 119 16.24 0.15 -9.99
C ARG A 119 16.49 -0.37 -8.56
N PHE A 120 15.76 0.17 -7.57
CA PHE A 120 15.82 -0.31 -6.19
C PHE A 120 15.56 -1.81 -6.14
N ASP A 121 16.48 -2.54 -5.52
CA ASP A 121 16.39 -3.98 -5.34
C ASP A 121 15.65 -4.30 -4.04
N TYR A 122 14.33 -4.48 -4.17
CA TYR A 122 13.50 -4.90 -3.05
C TYR A 122 13.94 -6.23 -2.44
N ARG A 123 14.53 -7.15 -3.22
CA ARG A 123 14.94 -8.47 -2.72
C ARG A 123 16.21 -8.37 -1.89
N ALA A 124 17.13 -7.50 -2.28
CA ALA A 124 18.31 -7.18 -1.49
C ALA A 124 17.94 -6.46 -0.18
N ALA A 125 16.96 -5.54 -0.21
CA ALA A 125 16.50 -4.83 0.99
C ALA A 125 15.66 -5.72 1.93
N LEU A 126 14.88 -6.65 1.37
CA LEU A 126 14.02 -7.56 2.12
C LEU A 126 14.39 -9.01 1.81
N PRO A 127 15.51 -9.58 2.30
CA PRO A 127 15.91 -10.96 2.02
C PRO A 127 15.05 -12.05 2.66
N ASN A 128 14.11 -11.74 3.58
CA ASN A 128 13.24 -12.73 4.22
C ASN A 128 12.39 -13.55 3.20
N PRO A 129 12.55 -14.88 3.10
CA PRO A 129 11.90 -15.72 2.07
C PRO A 129 10.39 -15.88 2.25
N LEU A 130 9.84 -15.57 3.43
CA LEU A 130 8.41 -15.57 3.69
C LEU A 130 7.70 -14.35 3.06
N ILE A 131 8.47 -13.32 2.71
CA ILE A 131 7.98 -12.12 2.03
C ILE A 131 8.14 -12.30 0.53
N ARG A 132 7.01 -12.53 -0.15
CA ARG A 132 6.93 -12.58 -1.60
C ARG A 132 6.72 -11.18 -2.16
N ILE A 133 7.66 -10.71 -2.98
CA ILE A 133 7.56 -9.43 -3.68
C ILE A 133 6.67 -9.61 -4.93
N VAL A 134 5.60 -8.82 -5.02
CA VAL A 134 4.62 -8.86 -6.12
C VAL A 134 4.52 -7.48 -6.76
N PRO A 135 5.15 -7.27 -7.93
CA PRO A 135 5.04 -6.00 -8.62
C PRO A 135 3.61 -5.69 -9.10
N PHE A 136 3.23 -4.42 -9.20
CA PHE A 136 2.02 -3.97 -9.90
C PHE A 136 2.32 -2.79 -10.84
N HIS A 137 1.56 -2.70 -11.92
CA HIS A 137 1.73 -1.65 -12.92
C HIS A 137 1.09 -0.33 -12.45
N THR A 138 1.73 0.80 -12.75
CA THR A 138 1.22 2.14 -12.39
C THR A 138 0.89 3.01 -13.61
N THR A 139 1.11 2.49 -14.82
CA THR A 139 0.81 3.20 -16.06
C THR A 139 -0.70 3.42 -16.25
N LEU A 140 -1.07 4.68 -16.48
CA LEU A 140 -2.46 5.08 -16.71
C LEU A 140 -2.89 4.83 -18.15
N PHE A 141 -4.01 4.13 -18.33
CA PHE A 141 -4.64 4.01 -19.63
C PHE A 141 -5.60 5.18 -19.88
N ARG A 142 -5.29 6.05 -20.83
CA ARG A 142 -6.19 7.11 -21.32
C ARG A 142 -6.68 6.74 -22.72
N GLY A 143 -7.91 6.23 -22.82
CA GLY A 143 -8.50 5.76 -24.07
C GLY A 143 -9.95 5.30 -23.87
N PHE A 144 -10.38 4.31 -24.66
CA PHE A 144 -11.75 3.80 -24.59
C PHE A 144 -12.03 3.10 -23.26
N ARG A 145 -13.10 3.53 -22.58
CA ARG A 145 -13.54 2.99 -21.27
C ARG A 145 -13.70 1.46 -21.25
N SER A 146 -14.17 0.85 -22.34
CA SER A 146 -14.31 -0.61 -22.43
C SER A 146 -12.95 -1.34 -22.48
N LEU A 147 -11.93 -0.72 -23.07
CA LEU A 147 -10.57 -1.26 -23.06
C LEU A 147 -9.90 -1.01 -21.71
N GLU A 148 -10.10 0.16 -21.11
CA GLU A 148 -9.64 0.50 -19.76
C GLU A 148 -10.08 -0.56 -18.73
N PHE A 149 -11.38 -0.85 -18.63
CA PHE A 149 -11.87 -1.86 -17.70
C PHE A 149 -11.34 -3.26 -18.01
N ARG A 150 -11.11 -3.60 -19.28
CA ARG A 150 -10.47 -4.88 -19.65
C ARG A 150 -9.02 -4.95 -19.18
N LEU A 151 -8.28 -3.84 -19.25
CA LEU A 151 -6.92 -3.75 -18.74
C LEU A 151 -6.92 -3.82 -17.20
N PHE A 152 -7.84 -3.12 -16.53
CA PHE A 152 -7.99 -3.19 -15.08
C PHE A 152 -8.29 -4.62 -14.60
N ARG A 153 -9.24 -5.33 -15.20
CA ARG A 153 -9.54 -6.74 -14.84
C ARG A 153 -8.36 -7.70 -15.07
N ARG A 154 -7.41 -7.32 -15.91
CA ARG A 154 -6.21 -8.12 -16.20
C ARG A 154 -5.00 -7.70 -15.38
N GLY A 155 -5.15 -6.78 -14.41
CA GLY A 155 -4.02 -6.27 -13.64
C GLY A 155 -3.02 -5.46 -14.47
N LEU A 156 -3.46 -4.94 -15.63
CA LEU A 156 -2.59 -4.27 -16.59
C LEU A 156 -2.67 -2.76 -16.53
N GLY A 157 -3.69 -2.18 -15.89
CA GLY A 157 -3.86 -0.74 -15.80
C GLY A 157 -3.77 -0.22 -14.37
N SER A 158 -3.65 1.10 -14.25
CA SER A 158 -3.77 1.83 -12.99
C SER A 158 -4.76 2.99 -13.16
N ALA A 159 -5.49 3.32 -12.09
CA ALA A 159 -6.49 4.40 -12.09
C ALA A 159 -5.97 5.73 -11.51
N ASN A 160 -4.65 5.90 -11.36
CA ASN A 160 -4.02 7.06 -10.70
C ASN A 160 -4.50 7.20 -9.26
N PHE A 161 -4.30 6.15 -8.49
CA PHE A 161 -4.70 6.10 -7.08
C PHE A 161 -3.99 7.22 -6.30
N GLY A 162 -4.77 8.09 -5.66
CA GLY A 162 -4.30 9.20 -4.85
C GLY A 162 -3.83 8.78 -3.45
N THR A 163 -4.10 7.54 -3.03
CA THR A 163 -3.62 6.98 -1.77
C THR A 163 -3.16 5.53 -1.93
N VAL A 164 -2.30 5.06 -1.04
CA VAL A 164 -1.85 3.66 -1.01
C VAL A 164 -3.02 2.70 -0.71
N VAL A 165 -4.01 3.15 0.06
CA VAL A 165 -5.24 2.38 0.35
C VAL A 165 -6.00 2.08 -0.95
N GLN A 166 -6.14 3.04 -1.86
CA GLN A 166 -6.81 2.83 -3.14
C GLN A 166 -6.07 1.83 -4.04
N VAL A 167 -4.73 1.77 -3.97
CA VAL A 167 -3.94 0.70 -4.60
C VAL A 167 -4.31 -0.65 -3.98
N GLY A 168 -4.44 -0.70 -2.66
CA GLY A 168 -4.87 -1.89 -1.92
C GLY A 168 -6.27 -2.37 -2.32
N GLU A 169 -7.24 -1.47 -2.46
CA GLU A 169 -8.59 -1.79 -2.94
C GLU A 169 -8.53 -2.44 -4.32
N TYR A 170 -7.73 -1.87 -5.23
CA TYR A 170 -7.58 -2.42 -6.57
C TYR A 170 -6.94 -3.82 -6.54
N ILE A 171 -5.92 -4.03 -5.71
CA ILE A 171 -5.31 -5.35 -5.51
C ILE A 171 -6.33 -6.35 -4.94
N ALA A 172 -7.14 -5.95 -3.96
CA ALA A 172 -8.17 -6.81 -3.38
C ALA A 172 -9.19 -7.27 -4.43
N LEU A 173 -9.63 -6.35 -5.31
CA LEU A 173 -10.52 -6.67 -6.43
C LEU A 173 -9.86 -7.63 -7.44
N LEU A 174 -8.57 -7.44 -7.74
CA LEU A 174 -7.82 -8.34 -8.63
C LEU A 174 -7.64 -9.75 -8.06
N LEU A 175 -7.55 -9.86 -6.73
CA LEU A 175 -7.50 -11.14 -6.01
C LEU A 175 -8.86 -11.81 -5.87
N GLY A 176 -9.96 -11.12 -6.21
CA GLY A 176 -11.31 -11.67 -6.23
C GLY A 176 -12.09 -11.49 -4.92
N TYR A 177 -11.63 -10.63 -4.00
CA TYR A 177 -12.40 -10.32 -2.79
C TYR A 177 -13.70 -9.59 -3.17
N LEU A 178 -14.82 -10.11 -2.66
CA LEU A 178 -16.15 -9.53 -2.89
C LEU A 178 -16.54 -8.51 -1.82
N ARG A 179 -15.94 -8.61 -0.63
CA ARG A 179 -16.11 -7.68 0.47
C ARG A 179 -14.76 -7.08 0.86
N VAL A 180 -14.69 -5.75 0.83
CA VAL A 180 -13.53 -4.98 1.25
C VAL A 180 -13.99 -4.03 2.36
N GLU A 181 -13.32 -4.08 3.51
CA GLU A 181 -13.53 -3.20 4.65
C GLU A 181 -12.33 -2.27 4.80
N LEU A 182 -12.59 -1.00 5.07
CA LEU A 182 -11.58 0.03 5.17
C LEU A 182 -11.51 0.53 6.60
N TYR A 183 -10.29 0.56 7.15
CA TYR A 183 -10.00 0.97 8.53
C TYR A 183 -8.92 2.06 8.48
N GLY A 184 -9.01 3.09 9.32
CA GLY A 184 -8.05 4.19 9.32
C GLY A 184 -8.00 5.01 8.02
N VAL A 185 -9.15 5.23 7.38
CA VAL A 185 -9.26 5.98 6.10
C VAL A 185 -10.01 7.29 6.33
N ASP A 186 -9.41 8.18 7.13
CA ASP A 186 -10.10 9.35 7.68
C ASP A 186 -10.13 10.57 6.75
N HIS A 187 -9.44 10.53 5.61
CA HIS A 187 -9.33 11.67 4.67
C HIS A 187 -8.98 13.02 5.35
N THR A 188 -8.19 12.99 6.43
CA THR A 188 -7.82 14.13 7.29
C THR A 188 -6.87 15.15 6.67
N LEU A 189 -6.56 15.03 5.36
CA LEU A 189 -5.61 15.88 4.64
C LEU A 189 -5.91 17.38 4.80
N LEU A 190 -7.19 17.76 4.86
CA LEU A 190 -7.61 19.15 5.02
C LEU A 190 -7.70 19.58 6.49
N GLU A 191 -7.94 18.66 7.42
CA GLU A 191 -8.02 18.97 8.86
C GLU A 191 -6.65 19.36 9.44
N GLY A 192 -5.57 18.90 8.80
CA GLY A 192 -4.20 19.30 9.12
C GLY A 192 -3.81 20.69 8.63
N LEU A 193 -4.60 21.32 7.75
CA LEU A 193 -4.27 22.64 7.20
C LEU A 193 -4.73 23.73 8.17
N CYS A 194 -3.77 24.51 8.67
CA CYS A 194 -4.06 25.70 9.48
C CYS A 194 -3.26 26.89 8.99
N VAL A 195 -3.53 28.06 9.54
CA VAL A 195 -2.82 29.28 9.18
C VAL A 195 -2.16 29.84 10.44
N ASP A 196 -0.87 30.15 10.37
CA ASP A 196 -0.15 30.77 11.48
C ASP A 196 -0.55 32.25 11.68
N GLY A 197 -0.07 32.87 12.75
CA GLY A 197 -0.32 34.30 13.03
C GLY A 197 0.25 35.28 11.99
N ARG A 198 0.92 34.80 10.93
CA ARG A 198 1.48 35.59 9.82
C ARG A 198 0.82 35.26 8.48
N ASN A 199 -0.34 34.60 8.50
CA ASN A 199 -1.07 34.19 7.31
C ASN A 199 -0.31 33.18 6.42
N ARG A 200 0.52 32.32 7.01
CA ARG A 200 1.19 31.21 6.29
C ARG A 200 0.42 29.92 6.47
N LEU A 201 0.19 29.20 5.37
CA LEU A 201 -0.38 27.87 5.41
C LEU A 201 0.59 26.92 6.13
N CYS A 202 0.13 26.25 7.18
CA CYS A 202 0.86 25.20 7.88
C CYS A 202 0.13 23.88 7.70
N ARG A 203 0.86 22.77 7.74
CA ARG A 203 0.30 21.42 7.66
C ARG A 203 0.69 20.61 8.88
N ALA A 204 -0.32 20.05 9.53
CA ALA A 204 -0.22 19.07 10.60
C ALA A 204 -0.64 17.71 10.03
N ASP A 205 0.33 16.94 9.52
CA ASP A 205 0.08 15.55 9.18
C ASP A 205 -0.04 14.75 10.48
N ARG A 206 -1.16 14.04 10.67
CA ARG A 206 -1.38 13.13 11.80
C ARG A 206 -1.61 11.73 11.28
N HIS A 207 -0.65 10.84 11.46
CA HIS A 207 -0.87 9.40 11.38
C HIS A 207 -1.14 8.81 12.76
N TYR A 208 -1.82 7.66 12.83
CA TYR A 208 -2.18 7.04 14.12
C TYR A 208 -0.99 6.62 14.99
N TYR A 209 0.20 6.50 14.39
CA TYR A 209 1.46 6.11 15.04
C TYR A 209 2.41 7.30 15.33
N ASP A 210 1.98 8.54 15.11
CA ASP A 210 2.83 9.72 15.38
C ASP A 210 2.59 10.24 16.82
N ASP A 211 3.64 10.22 17.64
CA ASP A 211 3.66 10.78 19.00
C ASP A 211 3.75 12.32 18.94
N GLY A 212 2.64 12.97 18.62
CA GLY A 212 2.50 14.43 18.71
C GLY A 212 2.45 15.18 17.39
N THR A 213 1.97 16.42 17.48
CA THR A 213 1.63 17.24 16.32
C THR A 213 2.87 17.99 15.83
N ALA A 214 3.68 17.39 14.96
CA ALA A 214 4.70 18.14 14.23
C ALA A 214 3.98 19.14 13.30
N ARG A 215 4.21 20.44 13.51
CA ARG A 215 3.70 21.51 12.65
C ARG A 215 4.86 22.00 11.81
N GLU A 216 4.83 21.72 10.52
CA GLU A 216 5.79 22.30 9.57
C GLU A 216 5.10 23.44 8.79
N PRO A 217 5.78 24.59 8.61
CA PRO A 217 5.34 25.69 7.76
C PRO A 217 5.51 25.39 6.26
#